data_AF-X6D720-F1
#
_entry.id   AF-X6D720-F1
#
_cell.length_a   1.000
_cell.length_b   1.000
_cell.length_c   1.000
_cell.angle_alpha   90.00
_cell.angle_beta   90.00
_cell.angle_gamma   90.00
#
_symmetry.space_group_name_H-M   'P 1'
#
loop_
_entity.id
_entity.type
_entity.pdbx_description
1 polymer ?
#
loop_
_entity_poly.entity_id
_entity_poly.type
_entity_poly.pdbx_seq_one_letter_code
_entity_poly.pdbx_strand_id
1 'polypeptide(L)'
;MLLAGLALFNSKPFDYLFKALLGRFGYPEFIVGVLQKLPWPEPSVEQAEALSSLARSAWSAARTADTSVETSLAFTLPKPLNADANAATGPALVHLQSKIDAIAFDLFGLDESDRSEIEGASVFASAEIVEGIEASEDEDKNTSAGNDPFFLQSWSVGVAFGRFDIRLATGERAIPAEPEPFDPLPNTSPGMLPNGEGPFMPCMGVLVDDPGHADDLTARVLAIYERVGQPASEAATLRRSLAREFFPSHLKMYTKSGRKAPIYCQLSTPSGGYSVWLYLQDLNKDTFFRVQTDYVAPKLVHEHRQLESLLSDAGQHPNAAQRKVIEAQQSFIGELQSLLEELKRVAPLWNPMLDDGIMLTMSPLWRLTPQHKPWQKELKAKWEDLAAGKFDWSHIAMHLWPERVVPKCAADRSLAIAHGLQDVLWDDSDDGRWKPQPTPKRPIDELVRERTSVAVKSALKDLTEASASSGLRAPRRLS
;
A
#
# COMPACT_ATOMS: atom_id res chain seq x y z
N MET A 1 -10.03 -36.88 -1.24
CA MET A 1 -9.10 -36.79 -0.09
C MET A 1 -8.66 -35.37 0.22
N LEU A 2 -8.12 -34.58 -0.73
CA LEU A 2 -7.61 -33.24 -0.41
C LEU A 2 -8.67 -32.30 0.20
N LEU A 3 -9.90 -32.26 -0.34
CA LEU A 3 -10.99 -31.44 0.22
C LEU A 3 -11.45 -31.91 1.61
N ALA A 4 -11.59 -33.22 1.81
CA ALA A 4 -11.90 -33.77 3.14
C ALA A 4 -10.81 -33.41 4.16
N GLY A 5 -9.53 -33.48 3.77
CA GLY A 5 -8.43 -33.07 4.63
C GLY A 5 -8.39 -31.57 4.89
N LEU A 6 -8.74 -30.74 3.90
CA LEU A 6 -8.93 -29.31 4.09
C LEU A 6 -10.00 -29.02 5.16
N ALA A 7 -11.13 -29.72 5.13
CA ALA A 7 -12.18 -29.60 6.14
C ALA A 7 -11.63 -29.91 7.55
N LEU A 8 -10.97 -31.07 7.70
CA LEU A 8 -10.43 -31.51 8.99
C LEU A 8 -9.36 -30.56 9.53
N PHE A 9 -8.44 -30.10 8.68
CA PHE A 9 -7.41 -29.14 9.09
C PHE A 9 -7.95 -27.77 9.52
N ASN A 10 -9.15 -27.40 9.06
CA ASN A 10 -9.82 -26.16 9.47
C ASN A 10 -10.86 -26.39 10.60
N SER A 11 -10.97 -27.60 11.14
CA SER A 11 -11.93 -27.90 12.22
C SER A 11 -11.39 -27.46 13.59
N LYS A 12 -12.29 -27.07 14.50
CA LYS A 12 -11.91 -26.73 15.89
C LYS A 12 -11.17 -27.86 16.61
N PRO A 13 -11.59 -29.15 16.53
CA PRO A 13 -10.85 -30.25 17.16
C PRO A 13 -9.40 -30.33 16.68
N PHE A 14 -9.17 -30.26 15.37
CA PHE A 14 -7.83 -30.34 14.82
C PHE A 14 -6.96 -29.16 15.27
N ASP A 15 -7.48 -27.93 15.14
CA ASP A 15 -6.76 -26.71 15.53
C ASP A 15 -6.39 -26.73 17.03
N TYR A 16 -7.31 -27.14 17.89
CA TYR A 16 -7.06 -27.26 19.33
C TYR A 16 -5.96 -28.29 19.64
N LEU A 17 -6.06 -29.51 19.08
CA LEU A 17 -5.05 -30.56 19.31
C LEU A 17 -3.68 -30.13 18.79
N PHE A 18 -3.63 -29.45 17.65
CA PHE A 18 -2.36 -28.96 17.10
C PHE A 18 -1.74 -27.90 18.02
N LYS A 19 -2.51 -26.91 18.46
CA LYS A 19 -2.06 -25.87 19.39
C LYS A 19 -1.63 -26.43 20.74
N ALA A 20 -2.34 -27.45 21.25
CA ALA A 20 -1.96 -28.16 22.47
C ALA A 20 -0.58 -28.81 22.33
N LEU A 21 -0.28 -29.44 21.19
CA LEU A 21 1.05 -30.03 20.93
C LEU A 21 2.14 -28.98 20.71
N LEU A 22 1.80 -27.80 20.21
CA LEU A 22 2.72 -26.66 20.10
C LEU A 22 3.01 -26.01 21.46
N GLY A 23 2.16 -26.24 22.46
CA GLY A 23 2.27 -25.64 23.79
C GLY A 23 1.92 -24.14 23.82
N ARG A 24 1.30 -23.62 22.76
CA ARG A 24 0.87 -22.21 22.65
C ARG A 24 -0.42 -22.11 21.82
N PHE A 25 -1.41 -21.40 22.36
CA PHE A 25 -2.69 -21.16 21.69
C PHE A 25 -2.74 -19.78 21.00
N GLY A 26 -2.18 -18.75 21.63
CA GLY A 26 -1.91 -17.45 21.01
C GLY A 26 -0.64 -17.47 20.16
N TYR A 27 -0.71 -16.91 18.94
CA TYR A 27 0.40 -16.80 17.99
C TYR A 27 1.21 -18.10 17.79
N PRO A 28 0.57 -19.23 17.47
CA PRO A 28 1.27 -20.50 17.30
C PRO A 28 2.21 -20.45 16.08
N GLU A 29 3.45 -20.91 16.27
CA GLU A 29 4.33 -21.23 15.15
C GLU A 29 3.98 -22.62 14.63
N PHE A 30 3.42 -22.70 13.42
CA PHE A 30 3.04 -23.99 12.84
C PHE A 30 4.27 -24.78 12.38
N ILE A 31 4.64 -25.81 13.13
CA ILE A 31 5.85 -26.61 12.92
C ILE A 31 5.50 -27.96 12.26
N VAL A 32 6.08 -28.24 11.09
CA VAL A 32 5.85 -29.49 10.32
C VAL A 32 6.14 -30.76 11.14
N GLY A 33 7.24 -30.76 11.91
CA GLY A 33 7.60 -31.91 12.74
C GLY A 33 6.64 -32.18 13.91
N VAL A 34 5.84 -31.18 14.32
CA VAL A 34 4.76 -31.34 15.31
C VAL A 34 3.49 -31.81 14.62
N LEU A 35 3.16 -31.23 13.46
CA LEU A 35 2.04 -31.66 12.61
C LEU A 35 2.09 -33.17 12.31
N GLN A 36 3.28 -33.70 12.02
CA GLN A 36 3.49 -35.13 11.75
C GLN A 36 3.19 -36.06 12.94
N LYS A 37 3.08 -35.51 14.16
CA LYS A 37 2.75 -36.28 15.38
C LYS A 37 1.24 -36.28 15.66
N LEU A 38 0.45 -35.48 14.96
CA LEU A 38 -0.99 -35.42 15.19
C LEU A 38 -1.64 -36.74 14.76
N PRO A 39 -2.60 -37.23 15.56
CA PRO A 39 -3.41 -38.37 15.15
C PRO A 39 -4.24 -37.98 13.92
N TRP A 40 -4.25 -38.85 12.91
CA TRP A 40 -5.07 -38.69 11.72
C TRP A 40 -6.21 -39.72 11.74
N PRO A 41 -7.45 -39.33 12.10
CA PRO A 41 -8.59 -40.20 11.97
C PRO A 41 -8.97 -40.33 10.49
N GLU A 42 -8.92 -41.54 9.95
CA GLU A 42 -9.29 -41.79 8.56
C GLU A 42 -10.83 -41.78 8.42
N PRO A 43 -11.42 -40.83 7.67
CA PRO A 43 -12.87 -40.75 7.54
C PRO A 43 -13.42 -41.91 6.71
N SER A 44 -14.64 -42.33 7.01
CA SER A 44 -15.39 -43.23 6.12
C SER A 44 -15.63 -42.58 4.75
N VAL A 45 -16.00 -43.38 3.75
CA VAL A 45 -16.31 -42.86 2.41
C VAL A 45 -17.41 -41.78 2.46
N GLU A 46 -18.48 -42.03 3.22
CA GLU A 46 -19.59 -41.09 3.39
C GLU A 46 -19.15 -39.80 4.10
N GLN A 47 -18.33 -39.92 5.15
CA GLN A 47 -17.79 -38.76 5.85
C GLN A 47 -16.83 -37.96 4.96
N ALA A 48 -15.99 -38.64 4.17
CA ALA A 48 -15.07 -38.00 3.24
C ALA A 48 -15.81 -37.23 2.13
N GLU A 49 -16.91 -37.77 1.61
CA GLU A 49 -17.78 -37.07 0.65
C GLU A 49 -18.47 -35.86 1.28
N ALA A 50 -19.04 -36.01 2.48
CA ALA A 50 -19.67 -34.91 3.20
C ALA A 50 -18.68 -33.79 3.53
N LEU A 51 -17.51 -34.12 4.09
CA LEU A 51 -16.44 -33.17 4.38
C LEU A 51 -15.93 -32.47 3.12
N SER A 52 -15.80 -33.20 2.00
CA SER A 52 -15.36 -32.61 0.74
C SER A 52 -16.36 -31.58 0.20
N SER A 53 -17.66 -31.89 0.26
CA SER A 53 -18.74 -30.98 -0.14
C SER A 53 -18.81 -29.74 0.75
N LEU A 54 -18.69 -29.92 2.07
CA LEU A 54 -18.66 -28.83 3.04
C LEU A 54 -17.44 -27.94 2.83
N ALA A 55 -16.25 -28.50 2.63
CA ALA A 55 -15.02 -27.74 2.37
C ALA A 55 -15.12 -26.92 1.08
N ARG A 56 -15.62 -27.51 -0.02
CA ARG A 56 -15.81 -26.78 -1.29
C ARG A 56 -16.78 -25.62 -1.11
N SER A 57 -17.89 -25.86 -0.39
CA SER A 57 -18.89 -24.83 -0.11
C SER A 57 -18.35 -23.71 0.79
N ALA A 58 -17.61 -24.05 1.85
CA ALA A 58 -17.00 -23.09 2.76
C ALA A 58 -15.93 -22.25 2.05
N TRP A 59 -15.08 -22.90 1.25
CA TRP A 59 -14.09 -22.22 0.43
C TRP A 59 -14.75 -21.26 -0.57
N SER A 60 -15.81 -21.69 -1.26
CA SER A 60 -16.51 -20.86 -2.26
C SER A 60 -17.16 -19.64 -1.60
N ALA A 61 -17.80 -19.82 -0.44
CA ALA A 61 -18.37 -18.72 0.32
C ALA A 61 -17.30 -17.74 0.82
N ALA A 62 -16.17 -18.23 1.34
CA ALA A 62 -15.05 -17.39 1.78
C ALA A 62 -14.44 -16.62 0.61
N ARG A 63 -14.18 -17.29 -0.52
CA ARG A 63 -13.68 -16.66 -1.73
C ARG A 63 -14.65 -15.61 -2.28
N THR A 64 -15.94 -15.90 -2.28
CA THR A 64 -16.98 -14.97 -2.77
C THR A 64 -16.98 -13.67 -1.97
N ALA A 65 -16.85 -13.73 -0.64
CA ALA A 65 -16.70 -12.52 0.19
C ALA A 65 -15.44 -11.72 -0.21
N ASP A 66 -14.33 -12.43 -0.42
CA ASP A 66 -13.04 -11.87 -0.84
C ASP A 66 -13.07 -11.21 -2.24
N THR A 67 -14.02 -11.55 -3.11
CA THR A 67 -14.15 -10.90 -4.43
C THR A 67 -14.46 -9.40 -4.34
N SER A 68 -14.93 -8.93 -3.18
CA SER A 68 -15.18 -7.51 -2.90
C SER A 68 -14.03 -6.79 -2.17
N VAL A 69 -12.98 -7.51 -1.79
CA VAL A 69 -11.85 -7.00 -1.03
C VAL A 69 -10.73 -6.61 -2.00
N GLU A 70 -10.49 -5.31 -2.20
CA GLU A 70 -9.54 -4.77 -3.20
C GLU A 70 -8.12 -5.36 -3.10
N THR A 71 -7.68 -5.69 -1.88
CA THR A 71 -6.34 -6.24 -1.60
C THR A 71 -6.27 -7.76 -1.74
N SER A 72 -7.39 -8.44 -1.99
CA SER A 72 -7.44 -9.89 -2.20
C SER A 72 -7.09 -10.25 -3.65
N LEU A 73 -6.43 -11.40 -3.84
CA LEU A 73 -6.20 -11.98 -5.16
C LEU A 73 -7.51 -12.45 -5.84
N ALA A 74 -8.60 -12.60 -5.08
CA ALA A 74 -9.91 -12.93 -5.63
C ALA A 74 -10.71 -11.70 -6.11
N PHE A 75 -10.22 -10.47 -5.86
CA PHE A 75 -10.95 -9.24 -6.15
C PHE A 75 -11.46 -9.17 -7.59
N THR A 76 -12.74 -8.84 -7.75
CA THR A 76 -13.39 -8.61 -9.06
C THR A 76 -13.90 -7.17 -9.15
N LEU A 77 -14.76 -6.78 -8.21
CA LEU A 77 -15.47 -5.50 -8.17
C LEU A 77 -15.67 -5.07 -6.71
N PRO A 78 -15.70 -3.75 -6.42
CA PRO A 78 -15.97 -3.26 -5.08
C PRO A 78 -17.39 -3.65 -4.67
N LYS A 79 -17.62 -3.80 -3.36
CA LYS A 79 -18.88 -4.25 -2.78
C LYS A 79 -20.16 -3.60 -3.37
N PRO A 80 -20.23 -2.28 -3.63
CA PRO A 80 -21.42 -1.67 -4.24
C PRO A 80 -21.72 -2.13 -5.68
N LEU A 81 -20.73 -2.68 -6.38
CA LEU A 81 -20.84 -3.19 -7.75
C LEU A 81 -20.81 -4.73 -7.80
N ASN A 82 -20.69 -5.41 -6.66
CA ASN A 82 -20.50 -6.84 -6.57
C ASN A 82 -21.69 -7.51 -5.86
N ALA A 83 -22.72 -7.87 -6.63
CA ALA A 83 -23.94 -8.46 -6.12
C ALA A 83 -23.72 -9.81 -5.41
N ASP A 84 -22.82 -10.64 -5.92
CA ASP A 84 -22.54 -11.98 -5.38
C ASP A 84 -21.85 -11.90 -4.01
N ALA A 85 -20.87 -10.99 -3.86
CA ALA A 85 -20.22 -10.75 -2.57
C ALA A 85 -21.21 -10.23 -1.51
N ASN A 86 -22.21 -9.44 -1.91
CA ASN A 86 -23.26 -8.96 -0.99
C ASN A 86 -24.15 -10.11 -0.47
N ALA A 87 -24.27 -11.21 -1.21
CA ALA A 87 -25.03 -12.38 -0.81
C ALA A 87 -24.22 -13.38 0.04
N ALA A 88 -22.88 -13.34 -0.02
CA ALA A 88 -22.00 -14.17 0.80
C ALA A 88 -21.98 -13.65 2.24
N THR A 89 -22.77 -14.27 3.13
CA THR A 89 -22.91 -13.81 4.51
C THR A 89 -22.08 -14.64 5.48
N GLY A 90 -21.46 -13.98 6.47
CA GLY A 90 -20.74 -14.63 7.58
C GLY A 90 -21.52 -15.76 8.29
N PRO A 91 -22.84 -15.65 8.51
CA PRO A 91 -23.66 -16.73 9.06
C PRO A 91 -23.62 -18.03 8.26
N ALA A 92 -23.55 -17.98 6.92
CA ALA A 92 -23.46 -19.18 6.10
C ALA A 92 -22.13 -19.92 6.33
N LEU A 93 -21.02 -19.17 6.45
CA LEU A 93 -19.71 -19.73 6.78
C LEU A 93 -19.69 -20.36 8.18
N VAL A 94 -20.29 -19.68 9.18
CA VAL A 94 -20.40 -20.23 10.55
C VAL A 94 -21.20 -21.54 10.56
N HIS A 95 -22.27 -21.62 9.77
CA HIS A 95 -23.07 -22.83 9.64
C HIS A 95 -22.36 -23.97 8.90
N LEU A 96 -21.57 -23.66 7.88
CA LEU A 96 -20.73 -24.66 7.21
C LEU A 96 -19.64 -25.17 8.14
N GLN A 97 -19.00 -24.27 8.89
CA GLN A 97 -17.98 -24.61 9.88
C GLN A 97 -18.55 -25.51 10.99
N SER A 98 -19.74 -25.21 11.52
CA SER A 98 -20.32 -26.04 12.59
C SER A 98 -20.60 -27.48 12.15
N LYS A 99 -20.96 -27.69 10.87
CA LYS A 99 -21.11 -29.04 10.31
C LYS A 99 -19.78 -29.76 10.15
N ILE A 100 -18.74 -29.06 9.73
CA ILE A 100 -17.37 -29.61 9.64
C ILE A 100 -16.91 -30.01 11.05
N ASP A 101 -17.06 -29.12 12.02
CA ASP A 101 -16.69 -29.36 13.41
C ASP A 101 -17.44 -30.56 14.00
N ALA A 102 -18.75 -30.68 13.74
CA ALA A 102 -19.54 -31.81 14.22
C ALA A 102 -18.98 -33.16 13.73
N ILE A 103 -18.69 -33.27 12.43
CA ILE A 103 -18.09 -34.49 11.87
C ILE A 103 -16.68 -34.72 12.44
N ALA A 104 -15.91 -33.65 12.66
CA ALA A 104 -14.58 -33.76 13.25
C ALA A 104 -14.63 -34.27 14.69
N PHE A 105 -15.53 -33.75 15.54
CA PHE A 105 -15.70 -34.25 16.92
C PHE A 105 -15.96 -35.75 16.95
N ASP A 106 -16.87 -36.24 16.09
CA ASP A 106 -17.18 -37.66 15.97
C ASP A 106 -15.96 -38.48 15.51
N LEU A 107 -15.19 -37.97 14.54
CA LEU A 107 -14.00 -38.64 13.99
C LEU A 107 -12.84 -38.74 15.00
N PHE A 108 -12.64 -37.72 15.80
CA PHE A 108 -11.61 -37.72 16.86
C PHE A 108 -12.07 -38.50 18.10
N GLY A 109 -13.33 -38.95 18.17
CA GLY A 109 -13.88 -39.67 19.32
C GLY A 109 -13.98 -38.81 20.58
N LEU A 110 -14.21 -37.51 20.39
CA LEU A 110 -14.27 -36.51 21.46
C LEU A 110 -15.69 -36.40 22.01
N ASP A 111 -15.82 -36.38 23.33
CA ASP A 111 -17.12 -36.32 23.99
C ASP A 111 -17.62 -34.87 24.20
N GLU A 112 -18.78 -34.73 24.86
CA GLU A 112 -19.36 -33.41 25.11
C GLU A 112 -18.53 -32.56 26.09
N SER A 113 -17.76 -33.20 26.99
CA SER A 113 -16.84 -32.50 27.88
C SER A 113 -15.67 -31.92 27.07
N ASP A 114 -15.08 -32.72 26.18
CA ASP A 114 -14.01 -32.28 25.27
C ASP A 114 -14.49 -31.14 24.38
N ARG A 115 -15.72 -31.24 23.84
CA ARG A 115 -16.34 -30.19 23.02
C ARG A 115 -16.43 -28.86 23.77
N SER A 116 -16.95 -28.88 24.99
CA SER A 116 -17.07 -27.67 25.82
C SER A 116 -15.71 -27.01 26.08
N GLU A 117 -14.68 -27.81 26.35
CA GLU A 117 -13.31 -27.31 26.55
C GLU A 117 -12.73 -26.68 25.27
N ILE A 118 -12.84 -27.38 24.14
CA ILE A 118 -12.31 -26.92 22.84
C ILE A 118 -12.99 -25.62 22.40
N GLU A 119 -14.30 -25.54 22.53
CA GLU A 119 -15.04 -24.32 22.18
C GLU A 119 -14.70 -23.15 23.11
N GLY A 120 -14.54 -23.41 24.41
CA GLY A 120 -14.06 -22.42 25.37
C GLY A 120 -12.67 -21.90 25.01
N ALA A 121 -11.71 -22.80 24.76
CA ALA A 121 -10.33 -22.46 24.40
C ALA A 121 -10.23 -21.66 23.09
N SER A 122 -11.09 -21.98 22.10
CA SER A 122 -11.17 -21.23 20.84
C SER A 122 -11.57 -19.76 21.05
N VAL A 123 -12.50 -19.50 21.98
CA VAL A 123 -12.90 -18.13 22.34
C VAL A 123 -11.76 -17.38 23.03
N PHE A 124 -11.07 -18.02 23.98
CA PHE A 124 -9.92 -17.42 24.67
C PHE A 124 -8.76 -17.10 23.73
N ALA A 125 -8.38 -18.04 22.85
CA ALA A 125 -7.32 -17.82 21.87
C ALA A 125 -7.67 -16.66 20.91
N SER A 126 -8.93 -16.57 20.50
CA SER A 126 -9.40 -15.45 19.67
C SER A 126 -9.30 -14.10 20.39
N ALA A 127 -9.59 -14.06 21.69
CA ALA A 127 -9.44 -12.86 22.52
C ALA A 127 -7.97 -12.46 22.71
N GLU A 128 -7.07 -13.42 22.96
CA GLU A 128 -5.63 -13.18 23.12
C GLU A 128 -4.98 -12.66 21.81
N ILE A 129 -5.39 -13.19 20.66
CA ILE A 129 -4.98 -12.67 19.34
C ILE A 129 -5.47 -11.22 19.17
N VAL A 130 -6.72 -10.93 19.56
CA VAL A 130 -7.27 -9.58 19.48
C VAL A 130 -6.53 -8.59 20.40
N GLU A 131 -6.18 -8.98 21.63
CA GLU A 131 -5.46 -8.12 22.57
C GLU A 131 -4.02 -7.88 22.13
N GLY A 132 -3.32 -8.88 21.58
CA GLY A 132 -1.94 -8.71 21.10
C GLY A 132 -1.80 -7.87 19.82
N ILE A 133 -2.91 -7.53 19.15
CA ILE A 133 -2.96 -6.59 18.02
C ILE A 133 -2.99 -5.12 18.51
N GLU A 134 -3.20 -4.85 19.80
CA GLU A 134 -3.13 -3.49 20.35
C GLU A 134 -1.68 -3.00 20.52
N ALA A 135 -1.12 -2.42 19.45
CA ALA A 135 -0.26 -1.22 19.48
C ALA A 135 0.14 -0.78 18.04
N SER A 136 -0.84 -0.56 17.17
CA SER A 136 -0.71 0.52 16.20
C SER A 136 -1.97 1.36 16.32
N GLU A 137 -1.82 2.67 16.59
CA GLU A 137 -2.91 3.62 16.88
C GLU A 137 -3.96 3.76 15.75
N ASP A 138 -3.92 2.92 14.71
CA ASP A 138 -4.75 3.02 13.49
C ASP A 138 -5.66 1.79 13.25
N GLU A 139 -5.57 0.71 14.03
CA GLU A 139 -6.46 -0.46 13.90
C GLU A 139 -7.81 -0.28 14.61
N ASP A 140 -8.51 0.82 14.28
CA ASP A 140 -9.96 0.85 14.47
C ASP A 140 -10.58 -0.33 13.69
N LYS A 141 -11.15 -1.29 14.42
CA LYS A 141 -12.01 -2.36 13.91
C LYS A 141 -13.26 -1.75 13.29
N ASN A 142 -13.12 -1.17 12.09
CA ASN A 142 -14.29 -0.87 11.28
C ASN A 142 -14.66 -2.17 10.57
N THR A 143 -15.64 -2.85 11.16
CA THR A 143 -16.41 -3.90 10.53
C THR A 143 -16.80 -3.47 9.11
N SER A 144 -16.78 -4.43 8.18
CA SER A 144 -17.08 -4.34 6.75
C SER A 144 -18.49 -3.86 6.38
N ALA A 145 -19.19 -3.18 7.29
CA ALA A 145 -20.60 -2.81 7.18
C ALA A 145 -20.85 -1.29 7.01
N GLY A 146 -19.83 -0.41 7.02
CA GLY A 146 -20.04 1.05 7.00
C GLY A 146 -19.28 1.86 5.94
N ASN A 147 -18.37 1.27 5.17
CA ASN A 147 -17.44 2.01 4.29
C ASN A 147 -17.69 1.82 2.78
N ASP A 148 -18.90 1.41 2.39
CA ASP A 148 -19.25 1.15 0.98
C ASP A 148 -18.92 2.33 0.03
N PRO A 149 -19.15 3.62 0.39
CA PRO A 149 -18.73 4.75 -0.44
C PRO A 149 -17.21 4.83 -0.64
N PHE A 150 -16.41 4.50 0.39
CA PHE A 150 -14.96 4.50 0.29
C PHE A 150 -14.45 3.41 -0.65
N PHE A 151 -15.02 2.19 -0.58
CA PHE A 151 -14.59 1.10 -1.47
C PHE A 151 -14.87 1.42 -2.95
N LEU A 152 -16.02 2.04 -3.24
CA LEU A 152 -16.31 2.51 -4.59
C LEU A 152 -15.36 3.63 -5.03
N GLN A 153 -15.05 4.58 -4.13
CA GLN A 153 -14.09 5.65 -4.40
C GLN A 153 -12.67 5.11 -4.65
N SER A 154 -12.19 4.19 -3.81
CA SER A 154 -10.86 3.54 -3.95
C SER A 154 -10.73 2.77 -5.25
N TRP A 155 -11.73 1.95 -5.57
CA TRP A 155 -11.77 1.27 -6.84
C TRP A 155 -11.76 2.26 -8.03
N SER A 156 -12.52 3.36 -7.93
CA SER A 156 -12.58 4.37 -8.99
C SER A 156 -11.27 5.14 -9.15
N VAL A 157 -10.55 5.43 -8.06
CA VAL A 157 -9.18 5.95 -8.13
C VAL A 157 -8.29 4.94 -8.84
N GLY A 158 -8.44 3.64 -8.57
CA GLY A 158 -7.72 2.60 -9.30
C GLY A 158 -8.07 2.51 -10.78
N VAL A 159 -9.32 2.66 -11.17
CA VAL A 159 -9.71 2.76 -12.59
C VAL A 159 -9.11 4.02 -13.23
N ALA A 160 -9.10 5.16 -12.53
CA ALA A 160 -8.53 6.41 -13.03
C ALA A 160 -7.02 6.33 -13.28
N PHE A 161 -6.31 5.53 -12.47
CA PHE A 161 -4.89 5.18 -12.67
C PHE A 161 -4.66 4.02 -13.65
N GLY A 162 -5.71 3.35 -14.14
CA GLY A 162 -5.57 2.19 -15.03
C GLY A 162 -5.23 0.87 -14.33
N ARG A 163 -5.36 0.79 -13.00
CA ARG A 163 -5.15 -0.44 -12.20
C ARG A 163 -6.27 -1.45 -12.38
N PHE A 164 -7.53 -0.98 -12.40
CA PHE A 164 -8.71 -1.84 -12.46
C PHE A 164 -9.44 -1.72 -13.78
N ASP A 165 -10.06 -2.83 -14.19
CA ASP A 165 -10.82 -2.91 -15.42
C ASP A 165 -12.28 -2.54 -15.21
N ILE A 166 -12.68 -1.34 -15.67
CA ILE A 166 -14.08 -0.88 -15.62
C ILE A 166 -15.04 -1.78 -16.40
N ARG A 167 -14.54 -2.53 -17.39
CA ARG A 167 -15.37 -3.35 -18.29
C ARG A 167 -16.13 -4.44 -17.54
N LEU A 168 -15.60 -4.91 -16.41
CA LEU A 168 -16.29 -5.85 -15.52
C LEU A 168 -17.58 -5.23 -14.94
N ALA A 169 -17.53 -3.97 -14.51
CA ALA A 169 -18.68 -3.28 -13.94
C ALA A 169 -19.75 -2.96 -15.00
N THR A 170 -19.32 -2.70 -16.24
CA THR A 170 -20.22 -2.39 -17.36
C THR A 170 -20.78 -3.62 -18.08
N GLY A 171 -20.25 -4.82 -17.79
CA GLY A 171 -20.60 -6.06 -18.48
C GLY A 171 -19.92 -6.27 -19.84
N GLU A 172 -19.04 -5.34 -20.28
CA GLU A 172 -18.25 -5.49 -21.52
C GLU A 172 -17.21 -6.60 -21.43
N ARG A 173 -16.75 -6.92 -20.21
CA ARG A 173 -15.94 -8.10 -19.92
C ARG A 173 -16.68 -8.96 -18.89
N ALA A 174 -16.79 -10.25 -19.16
CA ALA A 174 -17.35 -11.19 -18.20
C ALA A 174 -16.42 -11.38 -16.99
N ILE A 175 -17.00 -11.55 -15.81
CA ILE A 175 -16.26 -11.99 -14.63
C ILE A 175 -15.76 -13.42 -14.89
N PRO A 176 -14.46 -13.71 -14.70
CA PRO A 176 -13.93 -15.05 -14.88
C PRO A 176 -14.62 -16.08 -13.99
N ALA A 177 -14.70 -17.33 -14.47
CA ALA A 177 -15.26 -18.44 -13.70
C ALA A 177 -14.51 -18.63 -12.36
N GLU A 178 -15.23 -19.15 -11.37
CA GLU A 178 -14.63 -19.52 -10.08
C GLU A 178 -13.58 -20.62 -10.30
N PRO A 179 -12.35 -20.46 -9.78
CA PRO A 179 -11.33 -21.50 -9.85
C PRO A 179 -11.65 -22.67 -8.90
N GLU A 180 -10.91 -23.76 -9.05
CA GLU A 180 -10.92 -24.84 -8.06
C GLU A 180 -10.02 -24.49 -6.86
N PRO A 181 -10.29 -25.04 -5.65
CA PRO A 181 -9.60 -24.62 -4.42
C PRO A 181 -8.08 -24.83 -4.40
N PHE A 182 -7.59 -25.73 -5.24
CA PHE A 182 -6.18 -26.08 -5.35
C PHE A 182 -5.54 -25.63 -6.67
N ASP A 183 -6.24 -24.82 -7.46
CA ASP A 183 -5.65 -24.21 -8.64
C ASP A 183 -4.52 -23.24 -8.23
N PRO A 184 -3.50 -23.05 -9.08
CA PRO A 184 -2.46 -22.05 -8.83
C PRO A 184 -3.06 -20.66 -8.62
N LEU A 185 -2.50 -19.91 -7.65
CA LEU A 185 -2.91 -18.53 -7.43
C LEU A 185 -2.57 -17.67 -8.66
N PRO A 186 -3.46 -16.75 -9.07
CA PRO A 186 -3.18 -15.87 -10.18
C PRO A 186 -2.13 -14.82 -9.78
N ASN A 187 -1.36 -14.35 -10.77
CA ASN A 187 -0.36 -13.28 -10.54
C ASN A 187 -1.01 -11.93 -10.18
N THR A 188 -2.24 -11.69 -10.65
CA THR A 188 -3.02 -10.48 -10.43
C THR A 188 -4.48 -10.84 -10.21
N SER A 189 -5.23 -10.02 -9.47
CA SER A 189 -6.64 -10.31 -9.24
C SER A 189 -7.47 -10.17 -10.52
N PRO A 190 -8.59 -10.92 -10.67
CA PRO A 190 -9.46 -10.84 -11.84
C PRO A 190 -9.96 -9.42 -12.17
N GLY A 191 -10.10 -8.56 -11.15
CA GLY A 191 -10.54 -7.18 -11.26
C GLY A 191 -9.51 -6.23 -11.88
N MET A 192 -8.23 -6.64 -11.94
CA MET A 192 -7.17 -5.82 -12.53
C MET A 192 -7.32 -5.72 -14.05
N LEU A 193 -6.79 -4.64 -14.61
CA LEU A 193 -6.66 -4.46 -16.05
C LEU A 193 -5.78 -5.59 -16.63
N PRO A 194 -6.27 -6.38 -17.60
CA PRO A 194 -5.46 -7.43 -18.22
C PRO A 194 -4.22 -6.87 -18.93
N ASN A 195 -3.14 -7.64 -18.95
CA ASN A 195 -1.92 -7.25 -19.64
C ASN A 195 -2.18 -7.02 -21.13
N GLY A 196 -1.68 -5.90 -21.66
CA GLY A 196 -1.83 -5.52 -23.08
C GLY A 196 -3.13 -4.77 -23.40
N GLU A 197 -4.07 -4.68 -22.46
CA GLU A 197 -5.29 -3.88 -22.61
C GLU A 197 -5.04 -2.41 -22.22
N GLY A 198 -5.73 -1.49 -22.92
CA GLY A 198 -5.67 -0.07 -22.60
C GLY A 198 -6.58 0.29 -21.40
N PRO A 199 -6.14 1.19 -20.51
CA PRO A 199 -6.99 1.67 -19.42
C PRO A 199 -8.15 2.52 -19.96
N PHE A 200 -9.23 2.64 -19.18
CA PHE A 200 -10.39 3.48 -19.52
C PHE A 200 -9.99 4.95 -19.76
N MET A 201 -9.10 5.47 -18.93
CA MET A 201 -8.54 6.82 -19.08
C MET A 201 -7.02 6.74 -18.91
N PRO A 202 -6.23 6.77 -20.00
CA PRO A 202 -4.78 6.74 -19.91
C PRO A 202 -4.23 7.83 -18.99
N CYS A 203 -3.25 7.46 -18.19
CA CYS A 203 -2.40 8.37 -17.44
C CYS A 203 -1.01 7.75 -17.35
N MET A 204 -0.02 8.55 -16.97
CA MET A 204 1.36 8.10 -16.84
C MET A 204 1.78 8.00 -15.37
N GLY A 205 0.92 7.37 -14.55
CA GLY A 205 1.11 7.22 -13.11
C GLY A 205 0.96 8.51 -12.30
N VAL A 206 0.48 9.60 -12.90
CA VAL A 206 0.31 10.91 -12.26
C VAL A 206 -1.09 11.44 -12.54
N LEU A 207 -1.79 11.87 -11.49
CA LEU A 207 -3.06 12.61 -11.54
C LEU A 207 -2.98 13.85 -10.65
N VAL A 208 -3.91 14.80 -10.77
CA VAL A 208 -3.90 16.06 -10.02
C VAL A 208 -5.27 16.44 -9.46
N ASP A 209 -5.28 17.30 -8.44
CA ASP A 209 -6.46 18.07 -8.03
C ASP A 209 -6.40 19.44 -8.72
N ASP A 210 -6.91 19.52 -9.95
CA ASP A 210 -6.84 20.71 -10.79
C ASP A 210 -8.05 20.79 -11.73
N PRO A 211 -9.12 21.53 -11.36
CA PRO A 211 -10.36 21.51 -12.13
C PRO A 211 -10.13 22.05 -13.55
N GLY A 212 -10.53 21.26 -14.55
CA GLY A 212 -10.32 21.56 -15.97
C GLY A 212 -9.06 20.93 -16.57
N HIS A 213 -8.18 20.35 -15.77
CA HIS A 213 -7.05 19.56 -16.27
C HIS A 213 -7.50 18.17 -16.75
N ALA A 214 -6.90 17.64 -17.82
CA ALA A 214 -7.23 16.30 -18.34
C ALA A 214 -6.96 15.17 -17.33
N ASP A 215 -5.97 15.39 -16.45
CA ASP A 215 -5.60 14.48 -15.36
C ASP A 215 -6.23 14.85 -14.01
N ASP A 216 -7.30 15.66 -13.98
CA ASP A 216 -8.04 15.94 -12.75
C ASP A 216 -8.68 14.66 -12.19
N LEU A 217 -8.20 14.21 -11.03
CA LEU A 217 -8.66 12.97 -10.40
C LEU A 217 -10.15 13.03 -10.07
N THR A 218 -10.65 14.19 -9.64
CA THR A 218 -12.08 14.35 -9.29
C THR A 218 -12.95 14.14 -10.53
N ALA A 219 -12.64 14.81 -11.64
CA ALA A 219 -13.37 14.68 -12.90
C ALA A 219 -13.33 13.24 -13.43
N ARG A 220 -12.16 12.58 -13.34
CA ARG A 220 -12.01 11.16 -13.72
C ARG A 220 -12.90 10.25 -12.88
N VAL A 221 -12.91 10.40 -11.55
CA VAL A 221 -13.79 9.60 -10.67
C VAL A 221 -15.27 9.86 -10.97
N LEU A 222 -15.67 11.10 -11.24
CA LEU A 222 -17.05 11.42 -11.64
C LEU A 222 -17.45 10.74 -12.96
N ALA A 223 -16.57 10.75 -13.96
CA ALA A 223 -16.80 10.07 -15.23
C ALA A 223 -16.94 8.54 -15.05
N ILE A 224 -16.18 7.96 -14.12
CA ILE A 224 -16.30 6.53 -13.77
C ILE A 224 -17.66 6.25 -13.11
N TYR A 225 -18.07 7.05 -12.13
CA TYR A 225 -19.37 6.91 -11.48
C TYR A 225 -20.54 6.98 -12.48
N GLU A 226 -20.50 7.96 -13.39
CA GLU A 226 -21.47 8.08 -14.48
C GLU A 226 -21.47 6.82 -15.36
N ARG A 227 -20.28 6.35 -15.75
CA ARG A 227 -20.11 5.18 -16.63
C ARG A 227 -20.67 3.89 -16.04
N VAL A 228 -20.58 3.71 -14.72
CA VAL A 228 -21.10 2.53 -14.00
C VAL A 228 -22.48 2.75 -13.39
N GLY A 229 -23.13 3.87 -13.67
CA GLY A 229 -24.47 4.18 -13.17
C GLY A 229 -24.55 4.36 -11.65
N GLN A 230 -23.46 4.77 -11.00
CA GLN A 230 -23.42 5.02 -9.56
C GLN A 230 -23.66 6.51 -9.25
N PRO A 231 -24.39 6.83 -8.17
CA PRO A 231 -24.61 8.22 -7.80
C PRO A 231 -23.30 8.87 -7.34
N ALA A 232 -23.04 10.07 -7.83
CA ALA A 232 -21.94 10.90 -7.38
C ALA A 232 -22.40 11.94 -6.35
N SER A 233 -21.59 12.18 -5.33
CA SER A 233 -21.69 13.42 -4.55
C SER A 233 -21.35 14.62 -5.44
N GLU A 234 -21.73 15.82 -5.01
CA GLU A 234 -21.27 17.05 -5.66
C GLU A 234 -19.74 17.08 -5.82
N ALA A 235 -19.26 17.62 -6.95
CA ALA A 235 -17.85 17.62 -7.30
C ALA A 235 -16.95 18.23 -6.21
N ALA A 236 -17.41 19.31 -5.56
CA ALA A 236 -16.68 19.96 -4.47
C ALA A 236 -16.55 19.06 -3.22
N THR A 237 -17.57 18.26 -2.92
CA THR A 237 -17.56 17.30 -1.81
C THR A 237 -16.62 16.14 -2.10
N LEU A 238 -16.71 15.55 -3.30
CA LEU A 238 -15.81 14.47 -3.72
C LEU A 238 -14.35 14.93 -3.70
N ARG A 239 -14.08 16.12 -4.24
CA ARG A 239 -12.73 16.72 -4.25
C ARG A 239 -12.16 16.88 -2.86
N ARG A 240 -12.95 17.41 -1.92
CA ARG A 240 -12.54 17.53 -0.51
C ARG A 240 -12.22 16.17 0.11
N SER A 241 -13.07 15.18 -0.13
CA SER A 241 -12.88 13.82 0.37
C SER A 241 -11.59 13.21 -0.18
N LEU A 242 -11.34 13.32 -1.49
CA LEU A 242 -10.08 12.89 -2.11
C LEU A 242 -8.87 13.60 -1.48
N ALA A 243 -8.94 14.93 -1.33
CA ALA A 243 -7.82 15.72 -0.83
C ALA A 243 -7.47 15.47 0.65
N ARG A 244 -8.42 15.02 1.48
CA ARG A 244 -8.28 14.97 2.95
C ARG A 244 -8.49 13.61 3.60
N GLU A 245 -9.43 12.82 3.10
CA GLU A 245 -9.93 11.62 3.78
C GLU A 245 -9.49 10.33 3.07
N PHE A 246 -9.26 10.41 1.75
CA PHE A 246 -8.90 9.25 0.93
C PHE A 246 -7.55 8.65 1.32
N PHE A 247 -6.47 9.45 1.40
CA PHE A 247 -5.14 8.92 1.68
C PHE A 247 -5.02 8.21 3.05
N PRO A 248 -5.55 8.75 4.18
CA PRO A 248 -5.56 8.02 5.45
C PRO A 248 -6.25 6.66 5.36
N SER A 249 -7.43 6.61 4.73
CA SER A 249 -8.21 5.39 4.57
C SER A 249 -7.50 4.38 3.66
N HIS A 250 -6.89 4.86 2.57
CA HIS A 250 -6.06 4.08 1.66
C HIS A 250 -4.82 3.52 2.36
N LEU A 251 -4.11 4.34 3.13
CA LEU A 251 -2.94 3.92 3.89
C LEU A 251 -3.29 2.79 4.86
N LYS A 252 -4.40 2.93 5.58
CA LYS A 252 -4.91 1.91 6.49
C LYS A 252 -5.25 0.60 5.76
N MET A 253 -5.97 0.70 4.64
CA MET A 253 -6.34 -0.47 3.81
C MET A 253 -5.11 -1.26 3.32
N TYR A 254 -4.01 -0.56 3.05
CA TYR A 254 -2.75 -1.13 2.56
C TYR A 254 -1.69 -1.29 3.67
N THR A 255 -2.11 -1.29 4.94
CA THR A 255 -1.27 -1.59 6.10
C THR A 255 -1.64 -2.95 6.66
N LYS A 256 -0.65 -3.84 6.83
CA LYS A 256 -0.85 -5.17 7.43
C LYS A 256 0.34 -5.55 8.29
N SER A 257 0.09 -5.98 9.54
CA SER A 257 1.13 -6.41 10.47
C SER A 257 2.26 -5.39 10.64
N GLY A 258 1.90 -4.10 10.77
CA GLY A 258 2.85 -2.99 10.89
C GLY A 258 3.56 -2.57 9.58
N ARG A 259 3.45 -3.35 8.50
CA ARG A 259 3.98 -2.98 7.18
C ARG A 259 3.01 -2.02 6.49
N LYS A 260 3.43 -0.76 6.35
CA LYS A 260 2.72 0.26 5.57
C LYS A 260 3.19 0.26 4.11
N ALA A 261 2.28 -0.03 3.18
CA ALA A 261 2.61 -0.13 1.76
C ALA A 261 1.51 0.48 0.85
N PRO A 262 1.18 1.78 1.00
CA PRO A 262 0.16 2.41 0.17
C PRO A 262 0.60 2.38 -1.30
N ILE A 263 -0.31 2.07 -2.23
CA ILE A 263 0.00 2.08 -3.67
C ILE A 263 -0.19 3.44 -4.36
N TYR A 264 -0.97 4.34 -3.75
CA TYR A 264 -1.13 5.71 -4.18
C TYR A 264 -0.51 6.62 -3.13
N CYS A 265 0.20 7.66 -3.56
CA CYS A 265 0.69 8.68 -2.66
C CYS A 265 0.28 10.08 -3.13
N GLN A 266 -0.14 10.89 -2.18
CA GLN A 266 -0.51 12.28 -2.40
C GLN A 266 0.62 13.18 -1.98
N LEU A 267 1.08 14.02 -2.90
CA LEU A 267 1.93 15.17 -2.62
C LEU A 267 1.06 16.42 -2.69
N SER A 268 1.10 17.29 -1.69
CA SER A 268 0.18 18.44 -1.66
C SER A 268 0.82 19.70 -1.14
N THR A 269 0.17 20.82 -1.44
CA THR A 269 0.40 22.06 -0.70
C THR A 269 -0.03 21.92 0.77
N PRO A 270 0.48 22.74 1.71
CA PRO A 270 0.08 22.71 3.11
C PRO A 270 -1.43 22.92 3.32
N SER A 271 -2.05 23.83 2.56
CA SER A 271 -3.50 24.04 2.58
C SER A 271 -4.29 22.90 1.95
N GLY A 272 -3.66 21.93 1.29
CA GLY A 272 -4.33 20.90 0.50
C GLY A 272 -5.13 21.42 -0.68
N GLY A 273 -4.95 22.69 -1.07
CA GLY A 273 -5.65 23.33 -2.20
C GLY A 273 -5.16 22.87 -3.57
N TYR A 274 -4.00 22.18 -3.63
CA TYR A 274 -3.52 21.49 -4.81
C TYR A 274 -2.80 20.21 -4.40
N SER A 275 -3.05 19.12 -5.13
CA SER A 275 -2.44 17.82 -4.90
C SER A 275 -2.00 17.18 -6.20
N VAL A 276 -0.85 16.52 -6.16
CA VAL A 276 -0.37 15.58 -7.16
C VAL A 276 -0.51 14.18 -6.57
N TRP A 277 -1.19 13.29 -7.28
CA TRP A 277 -1.36 11.90 -6.91
C TRP A 277 -0.47 11.02 -7.77
N LEU A 278 0.26 10.13 -7.12
CA LEU A 278 1.23 9.24 -7.74
C LEU A 278 0.75 7.80 -7.59
N TYR A 279 0.81 7.02 -8.67
CA TYR A 279 0.68 5.57 -8.62
C TYR A 279 2.07 4.93 -8.55
N LEU A 280 2.41 4.37 -7.39
CA LEU A 280 3.78 3.98 -7.06
C LEU A 280 4.35 2.88 -7.96
N GLN A 281 3.50 2.06 -8.57
CA GLN A 281 3.92 0.97 -9.47
C GLN A 281 4.37 1.46 -10.85
N ASP A 282 3.99 2.68 -11.24
CA ASP A 282 4.29 3.25 -12.56
C ASP A 282 5.39 4.32 -12.51
N LEU A 283 5.99 4.55 -11.34
CA LEU A 283 6.99 5.59 -11.17
C LEU A 283 8.35 5.18 -11.70
N ASN A 284 9.06 6.15 -12.26
CA ASN A 284 10.40 6.00 -12.80
C ASN A 284 11.25 7.22 -12.45
N LYS A 285 12.52 7.21 -12.86
CA LYS A 285 13.51 8.28 -12.58
C LYS A 285 13.06 9.65 -13.08
N ASP A 286 12.24 9.69 -14.14
CA ASP A 286 11.79 10.94 -14.78
C ASP A 286 10.48 11.48 -14.19
N THR A 287 9.81 10.72 -13.31
CA THR A 287 8.51 11.08 -12.74
C THR A 287 8.49 12.51 -12.22
N PHE A 288 9.44 12.91 -11.36
CA PHE A 288 9.39 14.25 -10.77
C PHE A 288 9.80 15.37 -11.71
N PHE A 289 10.63 15.11 -12.73
CA PHE A 289 10.88 16.09 -13.78
C PHE A 289 9.61 16.38 -14.59
N ARG A 290 8.81 15.34 -14.85
CA ARG A 290 7.51 15.47 -15.51
C ARG A 290 6.46 16.13 -14.62
N VAL A 291 6.36 15.75 -13.34
CA VAL A 291 5.45 16.40 -12.38
C VAL A 291 5.69 17.92 -12.33
N GLN A 292 6.95 18.34 -12.35
CA GLN A 292 7.29 19.77 -12.41
C GLN A 292 6.84 20.42 -13.72
N THR A 293 7.23 19.83 -14.85
CA THR A 293 7.10 20.44 -16.18
C THR A 293 5.67 20.42 -16.70
N ASP A 294 4.96 19.33 -16.47
CA ASP A 294 3.66 19.06 -17.10
C ASP A 294 2.49 19.47 -16.19
N TYR A 295 2.71 19.56 -14.87
CA TYR A 295 1.62 19.77 -13.90
C TYR A 295 1.83 21.04 -13.05
N VAL A 296 2.87 21.07 -12.21
CA VAL A 296 2.98 22.10 -11.16
C VAL A 296 3.41 23.46 -11.72
N ALA A 297 4.36 23.50 -12.66
CA ALA A 297 4.79 24.77 -13.26
C ALA A 297 3.72 25.41 -14.16
N PRO A 298 3.01 24.66 -15.04
CA PRO A 298 1.87 25.21 -15.78
C PRO A 298 0.76 25.74 -14.88
N LYS A 299 0.42 24.99 -13.81
CA LYS A 299 -0.55 25.45 -12.81
C LYS A 299 -0.10 26.76 -12.17
N LEU A 300 1.15 26.85 -11.74
CA LEU A 300 1.68 28.07 -11.15
C LEU A 300 1.56 29.28 -12.08
N VAL A 301 1.85 29.12 -13.37
CA VAL A 301 1.68 30.20 -14.37
C VAL A 301 0.22 30.58 -14.52
N HIS A 302 -0.69 29.61 -14.55
CA HIS A 302 -2.13 29.85 -14.61
C HIS A 302 -2.61 30.69 -13.40
N GLU A 303 -2.21 30.32 -12.19
CA GLU A 303 -2.60 31.02 -10.97
C GLU A 303 -2.05 32.46 -10.90
N HIS A 304 -0.85 32.71 -11.43
CA HIS A 304 -0.33 34.09 -11.55
C HIS A 304 -1.18 34.94 -12.50
N ARG A 305 -1.59 34.39 -13.65
CA ARG A 305 -2.48 35.12 -14.58
C ARG A 305 -3.84 35.40 -13.96
N GLN A 306 -4.38 34.46 -13.17
CA GLN A 306 -5.60 34.71 -12.41
C GLN A 306 -5.43 35.84 -11.39
N LEU A 307 -4.30 35.90 -10.68
CA LEU A 307 -3.99 36.99 -9.76
C LEU A 307 -3.91 38.34 -10.50
N GLU A 308 -3.26 38.40 -11.67
CA GLU A 308 -3.20 39.60 -12.50
C GLU A 308 -4.60 40.09 -12.92
N SER A 309 -5.49 39.17 -13.31
CA SER A 309 -6.90 39.48 -13.62
C SER A 309 -7.63 40.04 -12.40
N LEU A 310 -7.50 39.39 -11.23
CA LEU A 310 -8.15 39.84 -9.99
C LEU A 310 -7.68 41.23 -9.56
N LEU A 311 -6.38 41.52 -9.71
CA LEU A 311 -5.81 42.84 -9.44
C LEU A 311 -6.34 43.89 -10.41
N SER A 312 -6.44 43.56 -11.69
CA SER A 312 -7.02 44.44 -12.73
C SER A 312 -8.48 44.75 -12.44
N ASP A 313 -9.29 43.74 -12.10
CA ASP A 313 -10.73 43.88 -11.82
C ASP A 313 -11.01 44.67 -10.54
N ALA A 314 -10.13 44.55 -9.54
CA ALA A 314 -10.30 45.26 -8.27
C ALA A 314 -9.82 46.72 -8.31
N GLY A 315 -8.94 47.06 -9.26
CA GLY A 315 -8.42 48.42 -9.44
C GLY A 315 -7.60 48.94 -8.25
N GLN A 316 -7.48 50.27 -8.11
CA GLN A 316 -6.65 50.90 -7.08
C GLN A 316 -7.24 50.82 -5.66
N HIS A 317 -8.55 50.58 -5.53
CA HIS A 317 -9.26 50.58 -4.26
C HIS A 317 -10.13 49.32 -4.11
N PRO A 318 -9.50 48.14 -3.93
CA PRO A 318 -10.22 46.89 -3.74
C PRO A 318 -11.09 46.97 -2.47
N ASN A 319 -12.33 46.52 -2.57
CA ASN A 319 -13.21 46.36 -1.42
C ASN A 319 -12.75 45.18 -0.53
N ALA A 320 -13.33 45.04 0.66
CA ALA A 320 -12.91 44.00 1.61
C ALA A 320 -13.02 42.56 1.06
N ALA A 321 -14.05 42.28 0.26
CA ALA A 321 -14.22 40.96 -0.36
C ALA A 321 -13.15 40.69 -1.43
N GLN A 322 -12.86 41.67 -2.30
CA GLN A 322 -11.82 41.58 -3.31
C GLN A 322 -10.43 41.40 -2.69
N ARG A 323 -10.11 42.16 -1.62
CA ARG A 323 -8.84 42.00 -0.88
C ARG A 323 -8.67 40.58 -0.37
N LYS A 324 -9.71 40.01 0.24
CA LYS A 324 -9.69 38.64 0.76
C LYS A 324 -9.43 37.60 -0.35
N VAL A 325 -10.05 37.77 -1.52
CA VAL A 325 -9.83 36.86 -2.66
C VAL A 325 -8.40 37.00 -3.19
N ILE A 326 -7.88 38.22 -3.33
CA ILE A 326 -6.49 38.49 -3.76
C ILE A 326 -5.48 37.89 -2.77
N GLU A 327 -5.69 38.09 -1.47
CA GLU A 327 -4.83 37.52 -0.41
C GLU A 327 -4.82 35.98 -0.43
N ALA A 328 -5.99 35.36 -0.62
CA ALA A 328 -6.10 33.90 -0.75
C ALA A 328 -5.36 33.39 -2.00
N GLN A 329 -5.51 34.09 -3.14
CA GLN A 329 -4.81 33.77 -4.38
C GLN A 329 -3.28 33.88 -4.24
N GLN A 330 -2.79 34.97 -3.61
CA GLN A 330 -1.37 35.16 -3.33
C GLN A 330 -0.80 34.08 -2.40
N SER A 331 -1.55 33.71 -1.35
CA SER A 331 -1.17 32.62 -0.46
C SER A 331 -1.06 31.30 -1.22
N PHE A 332 -2.03 30.99 -2.08
CA PHE A 332 -2.02 29.76 -2.87
C PHE A 332 -0.85 29.70 -3.86
N ILE A 333 -0.54 30.81 -4.54
CA ILE A 333 0.65 30.93 -5.39
C ILE A 333 1.94 30.67 -4.60
N GLY A 334 2.06 31.25 -3.40
CA GLY A 334 3.22 31.02 -2.52
C GLY A 334 3.38 29.56 -2.11
N GLU A 335 2.28 28.86 -1.85
CA GLU A 335 2.30 27.42 -1.58
C GLU A 335 2.70 26.60 -2.81
N LEU A 336 2.18 26.91 -4.01
CA LEU A 336 2.56 26.24 -5.26
C LEU A 336 4.03 26.46 -5.62
N GLN A 337 4.56 27.68 -5.40
CA GLN A 337 5.98 27.96 -5.55
C GLN A 337 6.80 27.09 -4.59
N SER A 338 6.40 26.99 -3.33
CA SER A 338 7.08 26.16 -2.33
C SER A 338 7.06 24.68 -2.71
N LEU A 339 5.92 24.18 -3.21
CA LEU A 339 5.78 22.82 -3.73
C LEU A 339 6.72 22.57 -4.91
N LEU A 340 6.76 23.49 -5.89
CA LEU A 340 7.63 23.38 -7.07
C LEU A 340 9.12 23.37 -6.70
N GLU A 341 9.53 24.25 -5.78
CA GLU A 341 10.91 24.30 -5.31
C GLU A 341 11.31 23.02 -4.57
N GLU A 342 10.40 22.44 -3.78
CA GLU A 342 10.69 21.16 -3.13
C GLU A 342 10.75 20.00 -4.12
N LEU A 343 9.87 19.97 -5.13
CA LEU A 343 9.95 18.99 -6.23
C LEU A 343 11.27 19.09 -7.00
N LYS A 344 11.76 20.30 -7.28
CA LYS A 344 13.09 20.53 -7.89
C LYS A 344 14.22 19.95 -7.05
N ARG A 345 14.14 20.04 -5.71
CA ARG A 345 15.16 19.49 -4.80
C ARG A 345 15.19 17.97 -4.84
N VAL A 346 14.03 17.31 -4.87
CA VAL A 346 13.95 15.84 -4.78
C VAL A 346 14.09 15.15 -6.14
N ALA A 347 13.78 15.81 -7.26
CA ALA A 347 13.81 15.18 -8.57
C ALA A 347 15.17 14.56 -8.95
N PRO A 348 16.32 15.21 -8.72
CA PRO A 348 17.62 14.59 -9.02
C PRO A 348 17.95 13.41 -8.10
N LEU A 349 17.32 13.32 -6.92
CA LEU A 349 17.48 12.22 -5.96
C LEU A 349 16.57 11.03 -6.27
N TRP A 350 15.62 11.21 -7.17
CA TRP A 350 14.54 10.26 -7.38
C TRP A 350 15.00 9.09 -8.24
N ASN A 351 15.04 7.93 -7.61
CA ASN A 351 15.36 6.66 -8.26
C ASN A 351 14.57 5.55 -7.55
N PRO A 352 13.27 5.42 -7.83
CA PRO A 352 12.40 4.54 -7.07
C PRO A 352 12.81 3.08 -7.26
N MET A 353 12.99 2.37 -6.14
CA MET A 353 13.21 0.92 -6.10
C MET A 353 12.16 0.32 -5.18
N LEU A 354 11.26 -0.51 -5.70
CA LEU A 354 10.15 -1.05 -4.89
C LEU A 354 10.64 -2.09 -3.86
N ASP A 355 11.77 -2.75 -4.13
CA ASP A 355 12.41 -3.73 -3.23
C ASP A 355 12.94 -3.13 -1.93
N ASP A 356 13.25 -1.82 -1.92
CA ASP A 356 13.63 -1.11 -0.69
C ASP A 356 12.44 -0.90 0.27
N GLY A 357 11.22 -1.13 -0.23
CA GLY A 357 9.99 -0.84 0.48
C GLY A 357 9.56 0.61 0.35
N ILE A 358 8.25 0.81 0.23
CA ILE A 358 7.62 2.11 -0.07
C ILE A 358 8.00 3.19 0.95
N MET A 359 8.15 2.83 2.23
CA MET A 359 8.57 3.74 3.29
C MET A 359 9.94 4.38 3.02
N LEU A 360 10.93 3.59 2.60
CA LEU A 360 12.27 4.10 2.31
C LEU A 360 12.28 4.91 1.02
N THR A 361 11.64 4.38 -0.02
CA THR A 361 11.52 5.05 -1.34
C THR A 361 10.87 6.42 -1.23
N MET A 362 9.83 6.55 -0.39
CA MET A 362 9.10 7.81 -0.21
C MET A 362 9.72 8.72 0.85
N SER A 363 10.67 8.23 1.66
CA SER A 363 11.24 9.00 2.77
C SER A 363 11.84 10.36 2.36
N PRO A 364 12.51 10.55 1.20
CA PRO A 364 13.03 11.87 0.80
C PRO A 364 11.92 12.91 0.55
N LEU A 365 10.68 12.46 0.35
CA LEU A 365 9.54 13.28 -0.02
C LEU A 365 8.72 13.77 1.19
N TRP A 366 9.18 13.52 2.42
CA TRP A 366 8.39 13.80 3.64
C TRP A 366 7.89 15.26 3.74
N ARG A 367 8.58 16.24 3.15
CA ARG A 367 8.13 17.65 3.11
C ARG A 367 6.96 17.91 2.16
N LEU A 368 6.73 17.01 1.21
CA LEU A 368 5.67 17.09 0.21
C LEU A 368 4.37 16.43 0.67
N THR A 369 4.32 15.87 1.89
CA THR A 369 3.11 15.25 2.47
C THR A 369 2.52 16.01 3.67
N PRO A 370 2.38 17.36 3.65
CA PRO A 370 1.94 18.13 4.82
C PRO A 370 0.47 17.90 5.20
N GLN A 371 -0.34 17.37 4.29
CA GLN A 371 -1.75 17.05 4.50
C GLN A 371 -1.98 15.86 5.46
N HIS A 372 -0.99 14.98 5.63
CA HIS A 372 -1.10 13.83 6.53
C HIS A 372 0.08 13.77 7.51
N LYS A 373 -0.07 14.44 8.65
CA LYS A 373 1.00 14.59 9.67
C LYS A 373 1.58 13.27 10.18
N PRO A 374 0.80 12.21 10.48
CA PRO A 374 1.37 10.93 10.93
C PRO A 374 2.32 10.32 9.90
N TRP A 375 1.89 10.27 8.63
CA TRP A 375 2.72 9.76 7.54
C TRP A 375 3.95 10.62 7.29
N GLN A 376 3.82 11.95 7.32
CA GLN A 376 4.95 12.86 7.22
C GLN A 376 6.01 12.61 8.30
N LYS A 377 5.58 12.46 9.57
CA LYS A 377 6.50 12.16 10.67
C LYS A 377 7.21 10.84 10.47
N GLU A 378 6.50 9.83 10.00
CA GLU A 378 7.05 8.51 9.75
C GLU A 378 8.07 8.52 8.61
N LEU A 379 7.75 9.14 7.49
CA LEU A 379 8.69 9.34 6.37
C LEU A 379 9.93 10.12 6.81
N LYS A 380 9.75 11.17 7.62
CA LYS A 380 10.86 11.94 8.17
C LYS A 380 11.76 11.09 9.07
N ALA A 381 11.19 10.29 9.97
CA ALA A 381 11.96 9.40 10.83
C ALA A 381 12.75 8.37 10.01
N LYS A 382 12.13 7.80 8.96
CA LYS A 382 12.83 6.89 8.04
C LYS A 382 13.93 7.58 7.23
N TRP A 383 13.71 8.83 6.83
CA TRP A 383 14.74 9.65 6.17
C TRP A 383 15.94 9.88 7.09
N GLU A 384 15.70 10.20 8.37
CA GLU A 384 16.76 10.39 9.37
C GLU A 384 17.54 9.08 9.63
N ASP A 385 16.84 7.96 9.78
CA ASP A 385 17.45 6.64 9.92
C ASP A 385 18.27 6.22 8.69
N LEU A 386 17.77 6.53 7.48
CA LEU A 386 18.45 6.30 6.21
C LEU A 386 19.71 7.16 6.10
N ALA A 387 19.62 8.45 6.46
CA ALA A 387 20.76 9.37 6.50
C ALA A 387 21.81 8.95 7.54
N ALA A 388 21.39 8.33 8.65
CA ALA A 388 22.28 7.76 9.67
C ALA A 388 22.93 6.42 9.26
N GLY A 389 22.52 5.83 8.13
CA GLY A 389 23.07 4.58 7.61
C GLY A 389 22.48 3.31 8.21
N LYS A 390 21.30 3.37 8.84
CA LYS A 390 20.60 2.19 9.38
C LYS A 390 20.06 1.26 8.28
N PHE A 391 19.90 1.78 7.06
CA PHE A 391 19.36 1.06 5.91
C PHE A 391 20.37 0.97 4.76
N ASP A 392 21.66 0.80 5.05
CA ASP A 392 22.70 0.71 4.01
C ASP A 392 22.57 -0.54 3.12
N TRP A 393 21.68 -1.48 3.44
CA TRP A 393 21.26 -2.56 2.54
C TRP A 393 20.39 -2.08 1.38
N SER A 394 19.73 -0.92 1.50
CA SER A 394 18.80 -0.41 0.49
C SER A 394 19.49 0.23 -0.69
N HIS A 395 18.91 0.10 -1.88
CA HIS A 395 19.42 0.70 -3.12
C HIS A 395 19.40 2.23 -3.06
N ILE A 396 18.41 2.83 -2.38
CA ILE A 396 18.37 4.27 -2.14
C ILE A 396 19.57 4.75 -1.31
N ALA A 397 20.03 3.97 -0.32
CA ALA A 397 21.25 4.33 0.43
C ALA A 397 22.48 4.31 -0.48
N MET A 398 22.62 3.29 -1.33
CA MET A 398 23.73 3.19 -2.31
C MET A 398 23.67 4.32 -3.34
N HIS A 399 22.47 4.71 -3.77
CA HIS A 399 22.27 5.81 -4.71
C HIS A 399 22.68 7.16 -4.12
N LEU A 400 22.34 7.42 -2.85
CA LEU A 400 22.57 8.70 -2.19
C LEU A 400 23.98 8.82 -1.59
N TRP A 401 24.53 7.74 -1.03
CA TRP A 401 25.83 7.70 -0.34
C TRP A 401 26.71 6.51 -0.75
N PRO A 402 27.10 6.38 -2.04
CA PRO A 402 27.97 5.29 -2.48
C PRO A 402 29.31 5.25 -1.71
N GLU A 403 29.87 6.41 -1.36
CA GLU A 403 31.09 6.57 -0.56
C GLU A 403 30.97 6.00 0.86
N ARG A 404 29.75 5.86 1.38
CA ARG A 404 29.46 5.23 2.68
C ARG A 404 29.19 3.74 2.52
N VAL A 405 28.40 3.37 1.51
CA VAL A 405 27.87 2.00 1.36
C VAL A 405 28.89 1.05 0.74
N VAL A 406 29.63 1.47 -0.29
CA VAL A 406 30.60 0.60 -0.98
C VAL A 406 31.69 0.09 -0.03
N PRO A 407 32.32 0.91 0.85
CA PRO A 407 33.29 0.40 1.82
C PRO A 407 32.69 -0.62 2.79
N LYS A 408 31.42 -0.45 3.19
CA LYS A 408 30.73 -1.44 4.05
C LYS A 408 30.52 -2.78 3.35
N CYS A 409 30.29 -2.80 2.04
CA CYS A 409 30.18 -4.04 1.27
C CYS A 409 31.49 -4.86 1.28
N ALA A 410 32.65 -4.20 1.43
CA ALA A 410 33.93 -4.92 1.54
C ALA A 410 34.10 -5.61 2.91
N ALA A 411 33.38 -5.15 3.94
CA ALA A 411 33.42 -5.69 5.30
C ALA A 411 32.24 -6.64 5.61
N ASP A 412 31.12 -6.50 4.90
CA ASP A 412 29.89 -7.27 5.10
C ASP A 412 29.41 -7.87 3.77
N ARG A 413 29.44 -9.21 3.70
CA ARG A 413 29.02 -9.98 2.53
C ARG A 413 27.54 -9.82 2.22
N SER A 414 26.68 -9.71 3.23
CA SER A 414 25.24 -9.56 3.02
C SER A 414 24.94 -8.23 2.34
N LEU A 415 25.65 -7.16 2.72
CA LEU A 415 25.58 -5.88 2.00
C LEU A 415 26.15 -5.99 0.59
N ALA A 416 27.26 -6.71 0.39
CA ALA A 416 27.80 -6.94 -0.94
C ALA A 416 26.81 -7.69 -1.85
N ILE A 417 26.06 -8.66 -1.32
CA ILE A 417 25.00 -9.37 -2.06
C ILE A 417 23.88 -8.40 -2.44
N ALA A 418 23.37 -7.63 -1.48
CA ALA A 418 22.29 -6.67 -1.72
C ALA A 418 22.61 -5.66 -2.84
N HIS A 419 23.90 -5.32 -3.01
CA HIS A 419 24.35 -4.33 -3.99
C HIS A 419 25.03 -4.92 -5.24
N GLY A 420 25.02 -6.25 -5.40
CA GLY A 420 25.67 -6.93 -6.54
C GLY A 420 27.19 -6.74 -6.59
N LEU A 421 27.84 -6.60 -5.43
CA LEU A 421 29.28 -6.41 -5.27
C LEU A 421 30.01 -7.65 -4.71
N GLN A 422 29.29 -8.73 -4.41
CA GLN A 422 29.88 -9.96 -3.85
C GLN A 422 31.04 -10.47 -4.70
N ASP A 423 30.85 -10.66 -6.00
CA ASP A 423 31.87 -11.25 -6.89
C ASP A 423 33.10 -10.36 -7.11
N VAL A 424 33.01 -9.08 -6.71
CA VAL A 424 34.08 -8.09 -6.84
C VAL A 424 34.89 -7.97 -5.55
N LEU A 425 34.22 -8.11 -4.40
CA LEU A 425 34.77 -7.83 -3.08
C LEU A 425 35.04 -9.10 -2.25
N TRP A 426 34.48 -10.25 -2.64
CA TRP A 426 34.56 -11.51 -1.91
C TRP A 426 34.97 -12.65 -2.85
N ASP A 427 35.72 -13.61 -2.31
CA ASP A 427 36.05 -14.88 -2.98
C ASP A 427 35.38 -16.05 -2.26
N ASP A 428 34.94 -17.03 -3.04
CA ASP A 428 34.53 -18.34 -2.55
C ASP A 428 35.79 -19.16 -2.27
N SER A 429 36.03 -19.56 -1.02
CA SER A 429 37.11 -20.52 -0.74
C SER A 429 36.62 -21.95 -0.94
N ASP A 430 37.56 -22.85 -1.27
CA ASP A 430 37.30 -24.26 -1.61
C ASP A 430 36.50 -25.06 -0.54
N ASP A 431 36.34 -24.51 0.66
CA ASP A 431 35.55 -25.04 1.78
C ASP A 431 34.08 -24.58 1.79
N GLY A 432 33.62 -23.87 0.75
CA GLY A 432 32.28 -23.29 0.64
C GLY A 432 32.05 -22.08 1.56
N ARG A 433 33.13 -21.54 2.16
CA ARG A 433 33.08 -20.32 2.98
C ARG A 433 33.54 -19.14 2.14
N TRP A 434 32.90 -17.99 2.33
CA TRP A 434 33.27 -16.77 1.60
C TRP A 434 34.17 -15.90 2.46
N LYS A 435 35.23 -15.36 1.85
CA LYS A 435 36.18 -14.47 2.53
C LYS A 435 36.30 -13.15 1.78
N PRO A 436 36.49 -12.03 2.49
CA PRO A 436 36.72 -10.74 1.85
C PRO A 436 38.04 -10.80 1.07
N GLN A 437 38.06 -10.26 -0.14
CA GLN A 437 39.26 -10.20 -0.95
C GLN A 437 40.27 -9.21 -0.34
N PRO A 438 41.52 -9.63 -0.07
CA PRO A 438 42.56 -8.73 0.42
C PRO A 438 42.86 -7.59 -0.55
N THR A 439 42.69 -7.85 -1.85
CA THR A 439 42.76 -6.86 -2.92
C THR A 439 41.54 -7.07 -3.82
N PRO A 440 40.52 -6.21 -3.72
CA PRO A 440 39.35 -6.27 -4.58
C PRO A 440 39.71 -6.36 -6.06
N LYS A 441 38.98 -7.15 -6.84
CA LYS A 441 39.10 -7.20 -8.32
C LYS A 441 39.01 -5.81 -8.96
N ARG A 442 38.28 -4.90 -8.31
CA ARG A 442 38.12 -3.50 -8.71
C ARG A 442 38.30 -2.59 -7.49
N PRO A 443 39.09 -1.51 -7.56
CA PRO A 443 39.32 -0.62 -6.42
C PRO A 443 38.01 -0.01 -5.88
N ILE A 444 37.91 0.14 -4.56
CA ILE A 444 36.74 0.75 -3.90
C ILE A 444 36.45 2.15 -4.45
N ASP A 445 37.49 2.98 -4.66
CA ASP A 445 37.32 4.35 -5.19
C ASP A 445 36.73 4.36 -6.61
N GLU A 446 37.04 3.35 -7.43
CA GLU A 446 36.44 3.19 -8.76
C GLU A 446 34.96 2.85 -8.65
N LEU A 447 34.61 1.89 -7.79
CA LEU A 447 33.22 1.48 -7.54
C LEU A 447 32.35 2.61 -6.98
N VAL A 448 32.92 3.46 -6.12
CA VAL A 448 32.28 4.67 -5.60
C VAL A 448 32.07 5.69 -6.71
N ARG A 449 33.11 5.98 -7.51
CA ARG A 449 33.05 6.97 -8.58
C ARG A 449 31.98 6.64 -9.62
N GLU A 450 31.85 5.38 -10.00
CA GLU A 450 30.83 4.93 -10.96
C GLU A 450 29.39 5.11 -10.48
N ARG A 451 29.19 5.03 -9.16
CA ARG A 451 27.86 5.15 -8.54
C ARG A 451 27.56 6.58 -8.09
N THR A 452 28.55 7.47 -8.16
CA THR A 452 28.40 8.86 -7.72
C THR A 452 27.86 9.72 -8.86
N SER A 453 26.73 10.38 -8.61
CA SER A 453 26.20 11.44 -9.48
C SER A 453 26.40 12.81 -8.83
N VAL A 454 27.03 13.73 -9.55
CA VAL A 454 27.23 15.12 -9.09
C VAL A 454 25.89 15.82 -8.84
N ALA A 455 24.90 15.57 -9.70
CA ALA A 455 23.55 16.12 -9.54
C ALA A 455 22.87 15.59 -8.27
N VAL A 456 22.99 14.29 -7.99
CA VAL A 456 22.48 13.67 -6.76
C VAL A 456 23.17 14.28 -5.54
N LYS A 457 24.50 14.43 -5.56
CA LYS A 457 25.26 15.01 -4.44
C LYS A 457 24.88 16.46 -4.16
N SER A 458 24.73 17.27 -5.21
CA SER A 458 24.28 18.67 -5.05
C SER A 458 22.88 18.72 -4.46
N ALA A 459 21.93 17.99 -5.04
CA ALA A 459 20.55 17.97 -4.56
C ALA A 459 20.43 17.44 -3.12
N LEU A 460 21.24 16.45 -2.75
CA LEU A 460 21.24 15.85 -1.42
C LEU A 460 21.75 16.85 -0.37
N LYS A 461 22.79 17.61 -0.72
CA LYS A 461 23.28 18.71 0.11
C LYS A 461 22.19 19.76 0.31
N ASP A 462 21.57 20.23 -0.77
CA ASP A 462 20.50 21.22 -0.73
C ASP A 462 19.31 20.74 0.12
N LEU A 463 18.91 19.47 -0.03
CA LEU A 463 17.84 18.84 0.75
C LEU A 463 18.16 18.80 2.26
N THR A 464 19.42 18.52 2.61
CA THR A 464 19.88 18.40 4.00
C THR A 464 19.98 19.78 4.66
N GLU A 465 20.52 20.77 3.95
CA GLU A 465 20.62 22.15 4.43
C GLU A 465 19.24 22.80 4.60
N ALA A 466 18.31 22.55 3.68
CA ALA A 466 16.93 22.99 3.82
C ALA A 466 16.26 22.40 5.09
N SER A 467 16.55 21.14 5.41
CA SER A 467 16.07 20.47 6.64
C SER A 467 16.57 21.17 7.90
N ALA A 468 17.86 21.58 7.94
CA ALA A 468 18.45 22.28 9.07
C ALA A 468 17.83 23.68 9.29
N SER A 469 17.47 24.38 8.21
CA SER A 469 16.85 25.72 8.29
C SER A 469 15.42 25.72 8.83
N SER A 470 14.69 24.60 8.63
CA SER A 470 13.31 24.45 9.12
C SER A 470 13.21 24.29 10.66
N GLY A 471 14.31 23.97 11.34
CA GLY A 471 14.38 23.84 12.80
C GLY A 471 14.55 25.15 13.58
N LEU A 472 14.75 26.29 12.89
CA LEU A 472 15.09 27.58 13.52
C LEU A 472 14.29 28.76 12.95
N ARG A 473 12.95 28.69 12.92
CA ARG A 473 12.12 29.90 12.75
C ARG A 473 10.86 29.85 13.63
N ALA A 474 10.99 30.33 14.85
CA ALA A 474 9.86 30.92 15.56
C ALA A 474 9.41 32.18 14.78
N PRO A 475 8.10 32.47 14.69
CA PRO A 475 7.64 33.63 13.93
C PRO A 475 8.11 34.91 14.62
N ARG A 476 8.94 35.70 13.90
CA ARG A 476 9.16 37.10 14.27
C ARG A 476 7.82 37.82 14.16
N ARG A 477 7.25 38.22 15.29
CA ARG A 477 6.23 39.27 15.34
C ARG A 477 6.85 40.51 14.71
N LEU A 478 6.30 40.95 13.59
CA LEU A 478 6.52 42.30 13.09
C LEU A 478 5.71 43.23 13.99
N SER A 479 6.41 44.14 14.66
CA SER A 479 5.87 45.28 15.41
C SER A 479 5.41 46.38 14.47
#